data_AF-A0A3N5K6Q2-F1
#
_entry.id   AF-A0A3N5K6Q2-F1
#
_cell.length_a   1.000
_cell.length_b   1.000
_cell.length_c   1.000
_cell.angle_alpha   90.00
_cell.angle_beta   90.00
_cell.angle_gamma   90.00
#
_symmetry.space_group_name_H-M   'P 1'
#
loop_
_entity.id
_entity.type
_entity.pdbx_description
1 polymer ?
#
loop_
_entity_poly.entity_id
_entity_poly.type
_entity_poly.pdbx_seq_one_letter_code
_entity_poly.pdbx_strand_id
1 'polypeptide(L)' 'MSELPVYKGHRIHTKRLFSGAWIGTLVNLGKETIPTRHALTDSVTRVPGEYESEDQAIQAARAYIDLEIRAAPE' A
#
# COMPACT_ATOMS: atom_id res chain seq x y z
N MET A 1 -10.95 14.45 -8.02
CA MET A 1 -9.84 13.54 -7.64
C MET A 1 -10.48 12.42 -6.85
N SER A 2 -10.58 11.22 -7.42
CA SER A 2 -11.20 10.07 -6.73
C SER A 2 -10.34 9.73 -5.52
N GLU A 3 -10.90 9.82 -4.33
CA GLU A 3 -10.20 9.44 -3.11
C GLU A 3 -9.79 7.97 -3.20
N LEU A 4 -8.49 7.71 -3.11
CA LEU A 4 -7.96 6.36 -3.16
C LEU A 4 -8.42 5.57 -1.93
N PRO A 5 -8.75 4.28 -2.08
CA PRO A 5 -9.29 3.48 -0.99
C PRO A 5 -8.29 3.37 0.16
N VAL A 6 -8.72 3.81 1.34
CA VAL A 6 -8.02 3.59 2.60
C VAL A 6 -8.51 2.28 3.20
N TYR A 7 -7.58 1.38 3.51
CA TYR A 7 -7.85 0.06 4.09
C TYR A 7 -6.96 -0.15 5.32
N LYS A 8 -7.57 -0.33 6.50
CA LYS A 8 -6.87 -0.58 7.79
C LYS A 8 -5.70 0.38 8.06
N GLY A 9 -5.93 1.69 7.89
CA GLY A 9 -4.90 2.71 8.12
C GLY A 9 -3.85 2.82 7.01
N HIS A 10 -4.01 2.11 5.90
CA HIS A 10 -3.12 2.17 4.74
C HIS A 10 -3.87 2.69 3.51
N ARG A 11 -3.30 3.63 2.78
CA ARG A 11 -3.80 4.05 1.47
C ARG A 11 -3.17 3.19 0.40
N ILE A 12 -4.00 2.60 -0.46
CA ILE A 12 -3.55 1.75 -1.56
C ILE A 12 -3.39 2.62 -2.82
N HIS A 13 -2.20 2.58 -3.41
CA HIS A 13 -1.88 3.19 -4.69
C HIS A 13 -1.53 2.10 -5.70
N THR A 14 -2.15 2.15 -6.87
CA THR A 14 -1.84 1.28 -8.00
C THR A 14 -1.17 2.08 -9.10
N LYS A 15 -0.20 1.48 -9.78
CA LYS A 15 0.45 2.10 -10.94
C LYS A 15 0.70 1.08 -12.02
N ARG A 16 0.41 1.44 -13.26
CA ARG A 16 0.78 0.65 -14.44
C ARG A 16 2.22 0.98 -14.86
N LEU A 17 3.02 -0.05 -15.03
CA LEU A 17 4.40 0.01 -15.54
C LEU A 17 4.43 0.09 -17.06
N PHE A 18 5.57 0.48 -17.62
CA PHE A 18 5.81 0.46 -19.07
C PHE A 18 5.73 -0.95 -19.67
N SER A 19 6.01 -1.98 -18.88
CA SER A 19 5.82 -3.40 -19.26
C SER A 19 4.34 -3.78 -19.44
N GLY A 20 3.40 -2.92 -19.03
CA GLY A 20 1.97 -3.18 -19.07
C GLY A 20 1.41 -3.78 -17.78
N ALA A 21 2.29 -4.28 -16.90
CA ALA A 21 1.92 -4.83 -15.59
C ALA A 21 1.55 -3.74 -14.59
N TRP A 22 0.80 -4.13 -13.55
CA TRP A 22 0.38 -3.29 -12.44
C TRP A 22 1.19 -3.60 -11.19
N ILE A 23 1.51 -2.56 -10.43
CA ILE A 23 2.12 -2.69 -9.10
C ILE A 23 1.25 -2.01 -8.05
N GLY A 24 1.28 -2.55 -6.84
CA GLY A 24 0.68 -1.95 -5.66
C GLY A 24 1.73 -1.29 -4.77
N THR A 25 1.41 -0.10 -4.28
CA THR A 25 2.16 0.62 -3.26
C THR A 25 1.22 0.99 -2.13
N LEU A 26 1.63 0.71 -0.91
CA LEU A 26 0.91 1.03 0.31
C LEU A 26 1.51 2.27 0.92
N VAL A 27 0.68 3.21 1.35
CA VAL A 27 1.11 4.33 2.18
C VAL A 27 0.48 4.16 3.55
N ASN A 28 1.28 3.89 4.58
CA ASN A 28 0.82 3.85 5.96
C ASN A 28 0.44 5.28 6.39
N LEU A 29 -0.81 5.46 6.80
CA LEU A 29 -1.32 6.74 7.26
C LEU A 29 -1.14 6.92 8.78
N GLY A 30 -0.78 5.85 9.51
CA GLY A 30 -0.55 5.87 10.96
C GLY A 30 -1.77 6.33 11.79
N LYS A 31 -1.67 6.21 13.11
CA LYS A 31 -2.38 7.11 14.02
C LYS A 31 -1.51 8.36 14.11
N GLU A 32 -2.07 9.52 13.76
CA GLU A 32 -1.46 10.87 13.83
C GLU A 32 -0.13 10.95 14.59
N THR A 33 0.97 10.69 13.89
CA THR A 33 2.31 10.98 14.39
C THR A 33 2.83 12.13 13.56
N ILE A 34 3.17 13.21 14.26
CA ILE A 34 3.60 14.49 13.69
C ILE A 34 4.58 14.21 12.53
N PRO A 35 4.26 14.64 11.29
CA PRO A 35 5.07 14.28 10.13
C PRO A 35 6.46 14.89 10.26
N THR A 36 7.43 14.06 10.63
CA THR A 36 8.85 14.43 10.57
C THR A 36 9.37 14.18 9.16
N ARG A 37 10.44 14.88 8.77
CA ARG A 37 11.09 14.75 7.44
C ARG A 37 11.49 13.30 7.08
N HIS A 38 11.60 12.43 8.08
CA HIS A 38 11.95 11.01 7.93
C HIS A 38 10.75 10.05 8.02
N ALA A 39 9.57 10.50 8.46
CA ALA A 39 8.38 9.65 8.55
C ALA A 39 7.92 9.16 7.16
N LEU A 40 8.15 9.94 6.10
CA LEU A 40 7.70 9.64 4.73
C LEU A 40 8.37 8.40 4.12
N THR A 41 9.56 8.01 4.58
CA THR A 41 10.32 6.86 4.04
C THR A 41 9.95 5.52 4.66
N ASP A 42 9.55 5.48 5.93
CA ASP A 42 8.96 4.28 6.58
C ASP A 42 7.46 4.12 6.27
N SER A 43 6.84 5.14 5.69
CA SER A 43 5.40 5.15 5.41
C SER A 43 5.01 4.51 4.08
N VAL A 44 5.95 4.06 3.23
CA VAL A 44 5.63 3.59 1.88
C VAL A 44 6.19 2.20 1.61
N THR A 45 5.31 1.20 1.50
CA THR A 45 5.66 -0.20 1.25
C THR A 45 5.26 -0.60 -0.17
N ARG A 46 6.20 -1.09 -0.97
CA ARG A 46 5.86 -1.71 -2.26
C ARG A 46 5.35 -3.13 -2.02
N VAL A 47 4.15 -3.43 -2.51
CA VAL A 47 3.60 -4.79 -2.48
C VAL A 47 4.45 -5.65 -3.42
N PRO A 48 4.99 -6.79 -2.96
CA PRO A 48 5.74 -7.70 -3.81
C PRO A 48 4.92 -8.17 -5.01
N GLY A 49 5.54 -8.32 -6.18
CA GLY A 49 4.89 -8.84 -7.39
C GLY A 49 4.50 -7.78 -8.43
N GLU A 50 4.15 -8.29 -9.62
CA GLU A 50 3.61 -7.54 -10.75
C GLU A 50 2.33 -8.25 -11.21
N TYR A 51 1.27 -7.48 -11.45
CA TYR A 51 -0.09 -7.97 -11.63
C TYR A 51 -0.63 -7.66 -13.01
N GLU A 52 -1.52 -8.50 -13.54
CA GLU A 52 -2.06 -8.31 -14.89
C GLU A 52 -3.15 -7.23 -14.94
N SER A 53 -3.78 -6.93 -13.81
CA SER A 53 -4.83 -5.92 -13.69
C SER A 53 -4.70 -5.05 -12.43
N GLU A 54 -5.36 -3.89 -12.46
CA GLU A 54 -5.44 -2.99 -11.31
C GLU A 54 -6.15 -3.65 -10.13
N ASP A 55 -7.26 -4.35 -10.36
CA ASP A 55 -7.98 -5.09 -9.33
C ASP A 55 -7.11 -6.15 -8.65
N GLN A 56 -6.29 -6.90 -9.40
CA GLN A 56 -5.37 -7.87 -8.82
C GLN A 56 -4.35 -7.18 -7.91
N ALA A 57 -3.81 -6.04 -8.32
CA ALA A 57 -2.89 -5.26 -7.49
C ALA A 57 -3.56 -4.74 -6.20
N ILE A 58 -4.83 -4.32 -6.27
CA ILE A 58 -5.60 -3.90 -5.09
C ILE A 58 -5.86 -5.08 -4.14
N GLN A 59 -6.27 -6.24 -4.66
CA GLN A 59 -6.53 -7.42 -3.82
C GLN A 59 -5.25 -7.91 -3.15
N ALA A 60 -4.13 -7.94 -3.89
CA ALA A 60 -2.85 -8.32 -3.34
C ALA A 60 -2.36 -7.32 -2.28
N ALA A 61 -2.58 -6.02 -2.50
CA ALA A 61 -2.28 -4.99 -1.51
C ALA A 61 -3.08 -5.18 -0.21
N ARG A 62 -4.37 -5.53 -0.29
CA ARG A 62 -5.19 -5.85 0.89
C ARG A 62 -4.69 -7.09 1.61
N ALA A 63 -4.40 -8.16 0.87
CA ALA A 63 -3.87 -9.40 1.45
C ALA A 63 -2.52 -9.17 2.13
N TYR A 64 -1.66 -8.32 1.56
CA TYR A 64 -0.38 -7.95 2.15
C TYR A 64 -0.56 -7.21 3.49
N ILE A 65 -1.47 -6.23 3.57
CA ILE A 65 -1.82 -5.54 4.81
C ILE A 65 -2.32 -6.54 5.87
N ASP A 66 -3.16 -7.49 5.47
CA ASP A 66 -3.70 -8.52 6.38
C ASP A 66 -2.60 -9.44 6.94
N LEU A 67 -1.57 -9.73 6.15
CA LEU A 67 -0.42 -10.52 6.60
C LEU A 67 0.48 -9.71 7.56
N GLU A 68 0.79 -8.45 7.25
CA GLU A 68 1.63 -7.62 8.13
C GLU A 68 0.96 -7.35 9.48
N ILE A 69 -0.34 -7.08 9.50
CA ILE A 69 -1.09 -6.87 10.75
C ILE A 69 -1.09 -8.14 11.63
N ARG A 70 -1.12 -9.34 11.02
CA ARG A 70 -1.04 -10.60 11.77
C ARG A 70 0.36 -10.86 12.33
N ALA A 71 1.40 -10.33 11.70
CA ALA A 71 2.79 -10.56 12.08
C ALA A 71 3.31 -9.57 13.13
N ALA A 72 2.63 -8.45 13.35
CA ALA A 72 3.00 -7.48 14.38
C ALA A 72 2.56 -7.97 15.78
N PRO A 73 3.48 -8.23 16.72
CA PRO A 73 3.12 -8.51 18.11
C PRO A 73 2.60 -7.22 18.78
N GLU A 74 1.59 -7.39 19.65
CA GLU A 74 0.98 -6.32 20.47
C GLU A 74 1.98 -5.62 21.41
#